data_AF-A0A9X5XEF6-F1
#
_entry.id   AF-A0A9X5XEF6-F1
#
_cell.length_a   1.000
_cell.length_b   1.000
_cell.length_c   1.000
_cell.angle_alpha   90.00
_cell.angle_beta   90.00
_cell.angle_gamma   90.00
#
_symmetry.space_group_name_H-M   'P 1'
#
loop_
_entity.id
_entity.type
_entity.pdbx_description
1 polymer ?
#
loop_
_entity_poly.entity_id
_entity_poly.type
_entity_poly.pdbx_seq_one_letter_code
_entity_poly.pdbx_strand_id
1 'polypeptide(L)'
;AAPPKQLIKAKVFGGLFSEPDRSTAAKAKIEDHLDFLFTYYKDQVEMRRWYGFWDYGDFMHSYDTVRHQWRYDVGGYAWDNSELSPDIWLWMAYLRSGRSDIFRFAEALTRHTGEVDVYHLGQWAGLGTRHGVQHYADSAKQQRIANTTYRRYYYYLTADERVGDLMHANVDSDETFLVLDPIRKIRTEPYTPDRHALSIGFGTDWSGLVSAWLTEWERKGPKWEKAKARVLSTMETIAAQPNGFVQGSGLYDLDTGRFAVASAPVVSVSHLSAVFGLNELCAELIDLVDMPKFKEV
;
A
#
# COMPACT_ATOMS: atom_id res chain seq x y z
N ALA A 1 13.03 -0.86 21.04
CA ALA A 1 13.19 -0.77 19.58
C ALA A 1 14.56 -0.19 19.25
N ALA A 2 15.11 -0.49 18.07
CA ALA A 2 16.35 0.14 17.61
C ALA A 2 16.17 1.68 17.51
N PRO A 3 17.18 2.50 17.87
CA PRO A 3 17.07 3.95 17.75
C PRO A 3 16.89 4.41 16.30
N PRO A 4 16.12 5.48 16.02
CA PRO A 4 15.92 6.02 14.66
C PRO A 4 17.21 6.17 13.85
N LYS A 5 18.25 6.78 14.47
CA LYS A 5 19.57 6.96 13.86
C LYS A 5 20.20 5.67 13.32
N GLN A 6 19.99 4.53 13.99
CA GLN A 6 20.51 3.25 13.54
C GLN A 6 19.75 2.72 12.32
N LEU A 7 18.42 2.85 12.32
CA LEU A 7 17.57 2.45 11.21
C LEU A 7 17.88 3.27 9.96
N ILE A 8 18.06 4.59 10.11
CA ILE A 8 18.44 5.51 9.02
C ILE A 8 19.81 5.14 8.45
N LYS A 9 20.80 4.88 9.31
CA LYS A 9 22.14 4.45 8.88
C LYS A 9 22.10 3.14 8.08
N ALA A 10 21.21 2.23 8.45
CA ALA A 10 21.02 0.96 7.77
C ALA A 10 20.23 1.08 6.45
N LYS A 11 19.68 2.26 6.13
CA LYS A 11 18.86 2.52 4.94
C LYS A 11 17.67 1.56 4.80
N VAL A 12 17.09 1.12 5.90
CA VAL A 12 15.89 0.27 5.86
C VAL A 12 14.79 0.99 5.06
N PHE A 13 14.01 0.23 4.28
CA PHE A 13 12.95 0.76 3.43
C PHE A 13 13.41 1.87 2.46
N GLY A 14 14.53 1.63 1.77
CA GLY A 14 15.03 2.51 0.70
C GLY A 14 15.61 3.84 1.19
N GLY A 15 15.80 4.01 2.50
CA GLY A 15 16.40 5.23 3.07
C GLY A 15 15.54 6.48 2.91
N LEU A 16 14.22 6.33 2.84
CA LEU A 16 13.26 7.42 2.55
C LEU A 16 12.92 8.33 3.74
N PHE A 17 13.59 8.16 4.88
CA PHE A 17 13.32 8.95 6.08
C PHE A 17 14.60 9.39 6.79
N SER A 18 14.45 10.43 7.62
CA SER A 18 15.52 11.04 8.41
C SER A 18 15.02 11.33 9.83
N GLU A 19 15.90 11.69 10.76
CA GLU A 19 15.44 12.23 12.05
C GLU A 19 14.65 13.54 11.82
N PRO A 20 13.72 13.90 12.72
CA PRO A 20 13.07 15.21 12.71
C PRO A 20 14.11 16.32 12.69
N ASP A 21 13.92 17.28 11.79
CA ASP A 21 14.88 18.36 11.60
C ASP A 21 14.21 19.71 11.89
N ARG A 22 14.67 20.38 12.94
CA ARG A 22 14.17 21.69 13.37
C ARG A 22 15.23 22.80 13.23
N SER A 23 16.27 22.56 12.43
CA SER A 23 17.43 23.46 12.26
C SER A 23 17.11 24.82 11.64
N THR A 24 15.96 24.97 10.98
CA THR A 24 15.48 26.24 10.45
C THR A 24 14.01 26.46 10.81
N ALA A 25 13.55 27.71 10.82
CA ALA A 25 12.16 28.04 11.12
C ALA A 25 11.17 27.35 10.18
N ALA A 26 11.52 27.18 8.89
CA ALA A 26 10.69 26.48 7.92
C ALA A 26 10.57 24.98 8.24
N LYS A 27 11.70 24.34 8.57
CA LYS A 27 11.69 22.91 8.92
C LYS A 27 10.98 22.67 10.26
N ALA A 28 11.19 23.53 11.26
CA ALA A 28 10.47 23.48 12.53
C ALA A 28 8.96 23.57 12.34
N LYS A 29 8.49 24.47 11.46
CA LYS A 29 7.06 24.59 11.14
C LYS A 29 6.46 23.33 10.51
N ILE A 30 7.22 22.60 9.70
CA ILE A 30 6.78 21.32 9.13
C ILE A 30 6.63 20.28 10.24
N GLU A 31 7.63 20.14 11.11
CA GLU A 31 7.58 19.20 12.23
C GLU A 31 6.42 19.53 13.19
N ASP A 32 6.16 20.81 13.47
CA ASP A 32 5.00 21.25 14.26
C ASP A 32 3.67 20.88 13.60
N HIS A 33 3.58 20.95 12.26
CA HIS A 33 2.37 20.57 11.54
C HIS A 33 2.16 19.05 11.54
N LEU A 34 3.22 18.26 11.43
CA LEU A 34 3.15 16.80 11.57
C LEU A 34 2.70 16.40 12.97
N ASP A 35 3.23 17.05 14.02
CA ASP A 35 2.83 16.85 15.41
C ASP A 35 1.35 17.24 15.63
N PHE A 36 0.91 18.33 15.02
CA PHE A 36 -0.49 18.77 15.05
C PHE A 36 -1.41 17.74 14.39
N LEU A 37 -1.10 17.29 13.17
CA LEU A 37 -1.93 16.32 12.44
C LEU A 37 -2.03 15.00 13.21
N PHE A 38 -0.91 14.47 13.71
CA PHE A 38 -0.94 13.25 14.52
C PHE A 38 -1.80 13.42 15.77
N THR A 39 -1.60 14.51 16.51
CA THR A 39 -2.36 14.79 17.74
C THR A 39 -3.86 14.90 17.43
N TYR A 40 -4.22 15.58 16.33
CA TYR A 40 -5.60 15.71 15.90
C TYR A 40 -6.27 14.34 15.67
N TYR A 41 -5.66 13.45 14.88
CA TYR A 41 -6.22 12.11 14.62
C TYR A 41 -6.25 11.24 15.88
N LYS A 42 -5.18 11.26 16.68
CA LYS A 42 -5.12 10.54 17.97
C LYS A 42 -6.29 10.94 18.88
N ASP A 43 -6.56 12.25 18.98
CA ASP A 43 -7.60 12.76 19.85
C ASP A 43 -9.01 12.53 19.26
N GLN A 44 -9.15 12.47 17.93
CA GLN A 44 -10.43 12.13 17.28
C GLN A 44 -10.93 10.74 17.67
N VAL A 45 -10.05 9.75 17.90
CA VAL A 45 -10.47 8.40 18.32
C VAL A 45 -11.35 8.44 19.56
N GLU A 46 -10.87 9.12 20.60
CA GLU A 46 -11.65 9.31 21.84
C GLU A 46 -12.86 10.19 21.54
N MET A 47 -12.68 11.38 20.95
CA MET A 47 -13.78 12.33 20.74
C MET A 47 -14.95 11.77 19.92
N ARG A 48 -14.68 10.88 18.97
CA ARG A 48 -15.67 10.29 18.06
C ARG A 48 -16.06 8.87 18.42
N ARG A 49 -15.46 8.32 19.48
CA ARG A 49 -15.67 6.95 19.94
C ARG A 49 -15.46 5.95 18.80
N TRP A 50 -14.34 6.08 18.08
CA TRP A 50 -13.89 5.08 17.10
C TRP A 50 -13.35 3.84 17.82
N TYR A 51 -14.26 3.21 18.56
CA TYR A 51 -14.08 2.01 19.32
C TYR A 51 -15.14 1.02 18.89
N GLY A 52 -14.82 -0.26 18.96
CA GLY A 52 -15.73 -1.31 18.56
C GLY A 52 -14.95 -2.57 18.32
N PHE A 53 -15.64 -3.70 18.33
CA PHE A 53 -14.99 -5.00 18.09
C PHE A 53 -14.35 -5.06 16.71
N TRP A 54 -14.99 -4.47 15.70
CA TRP A 54 -14.51 -4.44 14.32
C TRP A 54 -13.97 -3.08 13.89
N ASP A 55 -14.17 -2.02 14.69
CA ASP A 55 -13.93 -0.64 14.26
C ASP A 55 -12.64 -0.05 14.86
N TYR A 56 -12.19 -0.56 16.02
CA TYR A 56 -11.05 0.04 16.71
C TYR A 56 -9.74 -0.19 15.95
N GLY A 57 -9.14 0.92 15.53
CA GLY A 57 -7.85 0.97 14.85
C GLY A 57 -7.92 1.84 13.58
N ASP A 58 -9.09 1.90 12.94
CA ASP A 58 -9.33 2.79 11.81
C ASP A 58 -9.82 4.18 12.25
N PHE A 59 -9.92 5.08 11.29
CA PHE A 59 -10.52 6.40 11.40
C PHE A 59 -11.32 6.73 10.15
N MET A 60 -12.04 7.85 10.16
CA MET A 60 -12.87 8.23 9.02
C MET A 60 -12.15 9.12 8.01
N HIS A 61 -12.64 9.10 6.77
CA HIS A 61 -12.01 9.68 5.58
C HIS A 61 -12.33 11.16 5.38
N SER A 62 -13.57 11.61 5.61
CA SER A 62 -13.92 13.02 5.38
C SER A 62 -14.91 13.60 6.37
N TYR A 63 -14.75 14.90 6.62
CA TYR A 63 -15.52 15.62 7.62
C TYR A 63 -16.76 16.32 7.03
N ASP A 64 -17.83 16.38 7.82
CA ASP A 64 -19.00 17.21 7.57
C ASP A 64 -18.89 18.47 8.43
N THR A 65 -18.62 19.60 7.77
CA THR A 65 -18.42 20.89 8.45
C THR A 65 -19.72 21.52 8.95
N VAL A 66 -20.88 21.07 8.48
CA VAL A 66 -22.19 21.56 8.93
C VAL A 66 -22.66 20.77 10.14
N ARG A 67 -22.52 19.44 10.12
CA ARG A 67 -22.91 18.57 11.25
C ARG A 67 -21.85 18.49 12.34
N HIS A 68 -20.65 19.00 12.08
CA HIS A 68 -19.49 18.89 12.97
C HIS A 68 -19.19 17.44 13.41
N GLN A 69 -19.29 16.53 12.44
CA GLN A 69 -19.04 15.10 12.60
C GLN A 69 -18.37 14.57 11.34
N TRP A 70 -17.60 13.49 11.45
CA TRP A 70 -17.13 12.77 10.28
C TRP A 70 -18.30 12.16 9.52
N ARG A 71 -18.18 11.97 8.20
CA ARG A 71 -19.28 11.52 7.34
C ARG A 71 -19.52 10.02 7.44
N TYR A 72 -19.77 9.54 8.66
CA TYR A 72 -19.96 8.14 9.03
C TYR A 72 -21.11 7.46 8.26
N ASP A 73 -22.05 8.23 7.73
CA ASP A 73 -23.28 7.77 7.08
C ASP A 73 -23.32 8.06 5.56
N VAL A 74 -22.23 8.55 4.95
CA VAL A 74 -22.22 8.97 3.54
C VAL A 74 -21.18 8.21 2.71
N GLY A 75 -21.56 7.03 2.22
CA GLY A 75 -20.80 6.28 1.22
C GLY A 75 -19.30 6.15 1.55
N GLY A 76 -18.45 6.50 0.59
CA GLY A 76 -16.99 6.49 0.74
C GLY A 76 -16.41 7.67 1.53
N TYR A 77 -17.14 8.28 2.44
CA TYR A 77 -16.58 9.33 3.31
C TYR A 77 -16.48 8.90 4.78
N ALA A 78 -16.93 7.69 5.10
CA ALA A 78 -16.90 7.09 6.43
C ALA A 78 -15.54 6.43 6.71
N TRP A 79 -15.46 5.15 7.06
CA TRP A 79 -14.19 4.47 7.38
C TRP A 79 -13.18 4.56 6.23
N ASP A 80 -11.93 4.89 6.57
CA ASP A 80 -10.88 5.28 5.64
C ASP A 80 -10.18 4.10 4.98
N ASN A 81 -10.12 2.95 5.64
CA ASN A 81 -9.59 1.71 5.08
C ASN A 81 -8.26 1.90 4.31
N SER A 82 -7.30 2.62 4.88
CA SER A 82 -5.98 2.89 4.27
C SER A 82 -5.99 3.68 2.94
N GLU A 83 -7.05 4.43 2.60
CA GLU A 83 -7.09 5.23 1.38
C GLU A 83 -6.01 6.34 1.42
N LEU A 84 -5.18 6.42 0.37
CA LEU A 84 -4.02 7.34 0.30
C LEU A 84 -2.91 7.09 1.35
N SER A 85 -2.78 5.85 1.83
CA SER A 85 -1.63 5.37 2.61
C SER A 85 -1.34 6.06 3.96
N PRO A 86 -2.33 6.28 4.84
CA PRO A 86 -2.03 6.76 6.19
C PRO A 86 -1.12 5.81 6.97
N ASP A 87 -1.16 4.51 6.69
CA ASP A 87 -0.28 3.51 7.27
C ASP A 87 1.20 3.85 7.04
N ILE A 88 1.56 4.26 5.82
CA ILE A 88 2.94 4.68 5.49
C ILE A 88 3.30 5.94 6.27
N TRP A 89 2.39 6.93 6.32
CA TRP A 89 2.62 8.17 7.07
C TRP A 89 2.95 7.89 8.53
N LEU A 90 2.11 7.11 9.21
CA LEU A 90 2.25 6.84 10.64
C LEU A 90 3.49 5.99 10.95
N TRP A 91 3.77 4.97 10.14
CA TRP A 91 4.97 4.16 10.32
C TRP A 91 6.24 4.95 10.04
N MET A 92 6.28 5.78 8.99
CA MET A 92 7.42 6.69 8.76
C MET A 92 7.55 7.70 9.90
N ALA A 93 6.46 8.26 10.43
CA ALA A 93 6.51 9.17 11.57
C ALA A 93 7.10 8.49 12.82
N TYR A 94 6.78 7.22 13.07
CA TYR A 94 7.40 6.42 14.12
C TYR A 94 8.90 6.18 13.85
N LEU A 95 9.26 5.75 12.64
CA LEU A 95 10.65 5.46 12.28
C LEU A 95 11.57 6.68 12.39
N ARG A 96 11.06 7.88 12.09
CA ARG A 96 11.77 9.15 12.26
C ARG A 96 11.98 9.48 13.74
N SER A 97 10.95 9.33 14.57
CA SER A 97 10.90 9.95 15.91
C SER A 97 11.14 8.98 17.08
N GLY A 98 10.92 7.68 16.89
CA GLY A 98 10.93 6.67 17.96
C GLY A 98 9.81 6.84 19.01
N ARG A 99 8.81 7.68 18.73
CA ARG A 99 7.73 8.02 19.67
C ARG A 99 6.76 6.86 19.92
N SER A 100 6.55 6.51 21.19
CA SER A 100 5.72 5.37 21.58
C SER A 100 4.22 5.58 21.34
N ASP A 101 3.72 6.81 21.41
CA ASP A 101 2.32 7.14 21.12
C ASP A 101 1.99 6.93 19.63
N ILE A 102 2.90 7.34 18.73
CA ILE A 102 2.78 7.06 17.30
C ILE A 102 2.83 5.55 17.03
N PHE A 103 3.74 4.82 17.69
CA PHE A 103 3.80 3.36 17.54
C PHE A 103 2.46 2.70 17.87
N ARG A 104 1.85 3.04 19.00
CA ARG A 104 0.58 2.43 19.43
C ARG A 104 -0.57 2.77 18.50
N PHE A 105 -0.59 3.99 17.98
CA PHE A 105 -1.59 4.41 17.01
C PHE A 105 -1.42 3.67 15.67
N ALA A 106 -0.20 3.57 15.15
CA ALA A 106 0.12 2.84 13.92
C ALA A 106 -0.10 1.32 14.06
N GLU A 107 0.18 0.76 15.23
CA GLU A 107 -0.10 -0.63 15.58
C GLU A 107 -1.61 -0.94 15.54
N ALA A 108 -2.43 -0.09 16.16
CA ALA A 108 -3.88 -0.26 16.13
C ALA A 108 -4.42 -0.19 14.70
N LEU A 109 -3.95 0.78 13.89
CA LEU A 109 -4.30 0.87 12.47
C LEU A 109 -3.90 -0.39 11.72
N THR A 110 -2.66 -0.87 11.89
CA THR A 110 -2.15 -2.07 11.22
C THR A 110 -2.98 -3.31 11.56
N ARG A 111 -3.36 -3.46 12.84
CA ARG A 111 -4.19 -4.58 13.31
C ARG A 111 -5.62 -4.51 12.78
N HIS A 112 -6.14 -3.31 12.51
CA HIS A 112 -7.44 -3.15 11.88
C HIS A 112 -7.36 -3.41 10.37
N THR A 113 -6.57 -2.59 9.65
CA THR A 113 -6.61 -2.51 8.19
C THR A 113 -6.04 -3.77 7.53
N GLY A 114 -5.13 -4.48 8.20
CA GLY A 114 -4.63 -5.77 7.75
C GLY A 114 -5.59 -6.94 7.97
N GLU A 115 -6.58 -6.78 8.85
CA GLU A 115 -7.48 -7.86 9.26
C GLU A 115 -8.91 -7.64 8.74
N VAL A 116 -9.55 -6.55 9.14
CA VAL A 116 -10.98 -6.29 8.90
C VAL A 116 -11.23 -5.82 7.47
N ASP A 117 -10.32 -5.02 6.92
CA ASP A 117 -10.50 -4.39 5.60
C ASP A 117 -10.06 -5.29 4.44
N VAL A 118 -9.53 -6.48 4.73
CA VAL A 118 -8.94 -7.43 3.76
C VAL A 118 -9.66 -8.78 3.82
N TYR A 119 -9.87 -9.39 2.66
CA TYR A 119 -10.37 -10.76 2.56
C TYR A 119 -9.22 -11.75 2.69
N HIS A 120 -9.35 -12.69 3.63
CA HIS A 120 -8.34 -13.75 3.86
C HIS A 120 -8.72 -15.09 3.25
N LEU A 121 -9.95 -15.23 2.76
CA LEU A 121 -10.53 -16.45 2.20
C LEU A 121 -11.52 -16.13 1.06
N GLY A 122 -11.85 -17.16 0.29
CA GLY A 122 -12.81 -17.06 -0.83
C GLY A 122 -12.20 -16.44 -2.10
N GLN A 123 -13.05 -16.18 -3.09
CA GLN A 123 -12.61 -15.73 -4.42
C GLN A 123 -11.87 -14.37 -4.43
N TRP A 124 -12.03 -13.55 -3.39
CA TRP A 124 -11.37 -12.24 -3.28
C TRP A 124 -10.24 -12.23 -2.26
N ALA A 125 -9.78 -13.41 -1.80
CA ALA A 125 -8.65 -13.50 -0.87
C ALA A 125 -7.43 -12.73 -1.42
N GLY A 126 -6.85 -11.88 -0.57
CA GLY A 126 -5.76 -10.99 -0.96
C GLY A 126 -6.19 -9.63 -1.52
N LEU A 127 -7.50 -9.34 -1.63
CA LEU A 127 -8.02 -8.00 -1.91
C LEU A 127 -8.51 -7.32 -0.64
N GLY A 128 -8.39 -5.99 -0.58
CA GLY A 128 -9.04 -5.20 0.45
C GLY A 128 -10.20 -4.37 -0.11
N THR A 129 -11.06 -3.86 0.76
CA THR A 129 -12.22 -3.07 0.38
C THR A 129 -11.93 -1.58 0.49
N ARG A 130 -12.24 -0.81 -0.56
CA ARG A 130 -12.21 0.65 -0.54
C ARG A 130 -13.05 1.24 0.61
N HIS A 131 -12.59 2.37 1.15
CA HIS A 131 -13.26 3.19 2.16
C HIS A 131 -14.79 3.34 1.98
N GLY A 132 -15.53 3.25 3.09
CA GLY A 132 -16.99 3.11 3.07
C GLY A 132 -17.67 3.15 4.45
N VAL A 133 -19.01 3.20 4.48
CA VAL A 133 -19.81 3.18 5.73
C VAL A 133 -19.57 1.92 6.55
N GLN A 134 -19.37 0.79 5.87
CA GLN A 134 -18.88 -0.43 6.49
C GLN A 134 -17.52 -0.74 5.88
N HIS A 135 -16.62 -1.30 6.67
CA HIS A 135 -15.29 -1.74 6.26
C HIS A 135 -15.27 -2.67 5.03
N TYR A 136 -16.41 -3.30 4.70
CA TYR A 136 -16.54 -4.25 3.59
C TYR A 136 -17.66 -3.90 2.58
N ALA A 137 -18.26 -2.71 2.66
CA ALA A 137 -19.43 -2.35 1.83
C ALA A 137 -19.08 -1.97 0.37
N ASP A 138 -17.99 -1.26 0.11
CA ASP A 138 -17.71 -0.73 -1.23
C ASP A 138 -17.41 -1.86 -2.22
N SER A 139 -17.85 -1.72 -3.48
CA SER A 139 -17.67 -2.76 -4.51
C SER A 139 -16.27 -2.82 -5.14
N ALA A 140 -15.42 -1.83 -4.86
CA ALA A 140 -14.03 -1.80 -5.28
C ALA A 140 -13.19 -2.64 -4.32
N LYS A 141 -12.99 -3.92 -4.69
CA LYS A 141 -12.06 -4.83 -4.02
C LYS A 141 -10.74 -4.76 -4.78
N GLN A 142 -9.66 -4.29 -4.14
CA GLN A 142 -8.43 -3.90 -4.82
C GLN A 142 -7.18 -4.23 -4.01
N GLN A 143 -6.06 -4.44 -4.72
CA GLN A 143 -4.74 -4.71 -4.14
C GLN A 143 -4.23 -3.54 -3.29
N ARG A 144 -4.58 -2.30 -3.68
CA ARG A 144 -4.10 -1.08 -3.02
C ARG A 144 -4.44 -0.97 -1.53
N ILE A 145 -5.47 -1.68 -1.06
CA ILE A 145 -5.89 -1.71 0.35
C ILE A 145 -5.19 -2.86 1.10
N ALA A 146 -5.15 -4.05 0.50
CA ALA A 146 -4.44 -5.21 1.03
C ALA A 146 -2.91 -5.13 0.89
N ASN A 147 -2.39 -3.98 0.46
CA ASN A 147 -0.99 -3.74 0.18
C ASN A 147 -0.11 -4.11 1.38
N THR A 148 0.82 -5.04 1.18
CA THR A 148 1.70 -5.52 2.25
C THR A 148 2.67 -4.44 2.74
N THR A 149 2.93 -3.39 1.95
CA THR A 149 3.81 -2.26 2.34
C THR A 149 3.36 -1.66 3.67
N TYR A 150 2.05 -1.59 3.90
CA TYR A 150 1.47 -1.04 5.12
C TYR A 150 1.78 -1.86 6.38
N ARG A 151 2.10 -3.15 6.21
CA ARG A 151 2.34 -4.11 7.31
C ARG A 151 3.81 -4.41 7.55
N ARG A 152 4.66 -4.20 6.54
CA ARG A 152 6.11 -4.48 6.60
C ARG A 152 6.80 -3.75 7.75
N TYR A 153 6.46 -2.48 7.98
CA TYR A 153 7.06 -1.69 9.07
C TYR A 153 6.81 -2.34 10.43
N TYR A 154 5.54 -2.67 10.74
CA TYR A 154 5.18 -3.35 11.98
C TYR A 154 5.87 -4.70 12.10
N TYR A 155 5.81 -5.51 11.05
CA TYR A 155 6.39 -6.85 11.04
C TYR A 155 7.89 -6.82 11.32
N TYR A 156 8.68 -6.01 10.62
CA TYR A 156 10.13 -5.99 10.83
C TYR A 156 10.55 -5.38 12.18
N LEU A 157 9.67 -4.59 12.80
CA LEU A 157 9.90 -4.05 14.15
C LEU A 157 9.55 -5.05 15.26
N THR A 158 8.63 -5.98 15.01
CA THR A 158 8.01 -6.83 16.05
C THR A 158 8.21 -8.32 15.86
N ALA A 159 8.52 -8.75 14.64
CA ALA A 159 8.50 -10.13 14.17
C ALA A 159 7.14 -10.85 14.39
N ASP A 160 6.03 -10.10 14.42
CA ASP A 160 4.70 -10.65 14.67
C ASP A 160 4.30 -11.72 13.63
N GLU A 161 4.12 -12.96 14.10
CA GLU A 161 3.82 -14.09 13.24
C GLU A 161 2.47 -13.96 12.54
N ARG A 162 1.47 -13.37 13.20
CA ARG A 162 0.14 -13.16 12.60
C ARG A 162 0.23 -12.25 11.37
N VAL A 163 0.89 -11.09 11.49
CA VAL A 163 1.13 -10.22 10.35
C VAL A 163 2.03 -10.90 9.31
N GLY A 164 2.96 -11.74 9.75
CA GLY A 164 3.74 -12.61 8.88
C GLY A 164 2.87 -13.53 8.01
N ASP A 165 1.84 -14.16 8.59
CA ASP A 165 0.88 -15.01 7.87
C ASP A 165 0.04 -14.20 6.88
N LEU A 166 -0.44 -13.01 7.28
CA LEU A 166 -1.20 -12.11 6.41
C LEU A 166 -0.39 -11.73 5.17
N MET A 167 0.85 -11.29 5.35
CA MET A 167 1.71 -10.92 4.21
C MET A 167 2.04 -12.12 3.31
N HIS A 168 2.18 -13.34 3.88
CA HIS A 168 2.40 -14.55 3.10
C HIS A 168 1.16 -14.93 2.27
N ALA A 169 -0.05 -14.75 2.82
CA ALA A 169 -1.30 -15.02 2.13
C ALA A 169 -1.49 -14.15 0.87
N ASN A 170 -0.92 -12.94 0.85
CA ASN A 170 -0.99 -12.02 -0.29
C ASN A 170 -0.04 -12.34 -1.45
N VAL A 171 0.88 -13.30 -1.33
CA VAL A 171 1.88 -13.60 -2.38
C VAL A 171 1.25 -14.00 -3.72
N ASP A 172 0.10 -14.67 -3.67
CA ASP A 172 -0.65 -15.14 -4.85
C ASP A 172 -1.89 -14.26 -5.14
N SER A 173 -1.95 -13.04 -4.60
CA SER A 173 -3.12 -12.17 -4.79
C SER A 173 -3.31 -11.70 -6.24
N ASP A 174 -2.33 -11.87 -7.13
CA ASP A 174 -2.50 -11.64 -8.56
C ASP A 174 -3.48 -12.62 -9.23
N GLU A 175 -3.73 -13.79 -8.64
CA GLU A 175 -4.77 -14.71 -9.13
C GLU A 175 -6.18 -14.09 -9.09
N THR A 176 -6.39 -13.07 -8.24
CA THR A 176 -7.68 -12.37 -8.13
C THR A 176 -8.10 -11.66 -9.42
N PHE A 177 -7.14 -11.34 -10.31
CA PHE A 177 -7.44 -10.75 -11.63
C PHE A 177 -8.12 -11.74 -12.58
N LEU A 178 -8.09 -13.05 -12.30
CA LEU A 178 -8.89 -14.05 -13.02
C LEU A 178 -10.39 -13.92 -12.74
N VAL A 179 -10.75 -13.40 -11.57
CA VAL A 179 -12.15 -13.39 -11.09
C VAL A 179 -12.72 -11.98 -10.97
N LEU A 180 -11.87 -10.95 -10.86
CA LEU A 180 -12.31 -9.57 -10.68
C LEU A 180 -11.42 -8.58 -11.42
N ASP A 181 -12.00 -7.92 -12.42
CA ASP A 181 -11.41 -6.73 -13.02
C ASP A 181 -11.71 -5.49 -12.14
N PRO A 182 -10.69 -4.80 -11.59
CA PRO A 182 -10.89 -3.64 -10.72
C PRO A 182 -11.49 -2.44 -11.47
N ILE A 183 -11.36 -2.38 -12.80
CA ILE A 183 -11.86 -1.28 -13.63
C ILE A 183 -13.12 -1.64 -14.44
N ARG A 184 -13.75 -2.80 -14.18
CA ARG A 184 -14.89 -3.34 -14.95
C ARG A 184 -16.07 -2.39 -15.17
N LYS A 185 -16.25 -1.37 -14.31
CA LYS A 185 -17.33 -0.38 -14.40
C LYS A 185 -16.98 0.86 -15.22
N ILE A 186 -15.69 1.09 -15.47
CA ILE A 186 -15.16 2.25 -16.19
C ILE A 186 -14.38 1.85 -17.45
N ARG A 187 -14.20 0.54 -17.67
CA ARG A 187 -13.61 0.00 -18.88
C ARG A 187 -14.52 0.27 -20.08
N THR A 188 -13.94 0.74 -21.17
CA THR A 188 -14.66 1.04 -22.42
C THR A 188 -14.68 -0.14 -23.38
N GLU A 189 -13.65 -0.99 -23.35
CA GLU A 189 -13.52 -2.15 -24.24
C GLU A 189 -13.99 -3.45 -23.59
N PRO A 190 -14.48 -4.43 -24.37
CA PRO A 190 -14.75 -5.77 -23.88
C PRO A 190 -13.50 -6.40 -23.26
N TYR A 191 -13.65 -7.01 -22.09
CA TYR A 191 -12.56 -7.71 -21.42
C TYR A 191 -13.08 -8.96 -20.75
N THR A 192 -12.44 -10.08 -21.06
CA THR A 192 -12.60 -11.36 -20.35
C THR A 192 -11.23 -11.69 -19.78
N PRO A 193 -11.11 -11.99 -18.47
CA PRO A 193 -9.84 -12.39 -17.90
C PRO A 193 -9.23 -13.57 -18.64
N ASP A 194 -7.98 -13.41 -19.06
CA ASP A 194 -7.15 -14.44 -19.67
C ASP A 194 -5.91 -14.61 -18.80
N ARG A 195 -5.62 -15.84 -18.39
CA ARG A 195 -4.47 -16.21 -17.56
C ARG A 195 -3.13 -15.72 -18.14
N HIS A 196 -3.04 -15.60 -19.47
CA HIS A 196 -1.84 -15.15 -20.18
C HIS A 196 -1.87 -13.66 -20.57
N ALA A 197 -2.94 -12.93 -20.21
CA ALA A 197 -3.13 -11.52 -20.56
C ALA A 197 -4.04 -10.77 -19.55
N LEU A 198 -3.69 -10.82 -18.27
CA LEU A 198 -4.41 -10.12 -17.20
C LEU A 198 -4.14 -8.60 -17.25
N SER A 199 -5.19 -7.79 -17.26
CA SER A 199 -5.08 -6.33 -17.30
C SER A 199 -4.76 -5.81 -15.89
N ILE A 200 -3.52 -5.33 -15.68
CA ILE A 200 -3.03 -4.85 -14.38
C ILE A 200 -2.48 -3.43 -14.52
N GLY A 201 -2.92 -2.52 -13.67
CA GLY A 201 -2.38 -1.15 -13.60
C GLY A 201 -0.99 -1.10 -12.97
N PHE A 202 -0.08 -0.30 -13.53
CA PHE A 202 1.29 -0.15 -13.01
C PHE A 202 1.38 0.69 -11.73
N GLY A 203 0.28 1.31 -11.30
CA GLY A 203 0.17 2.04 -10.05
C GLY A 203 -0.43 1.21 -8.94
N THR A 204 -1.73 1.42 -8.70
CA THR A 204 -2.49 0.86 -7.55
C THR A 204 -2.46 -0.66 -7.46
N ASP A 205 -2.40 -1.36 -8.58
CA ASP A 205 -2.44 -2.81 -8.61
C ASP A 205 -1.03 -3.38 -8.45
N TRP A 206 -0.11 -3.01 -9.34
CA TRP A 206 1.26 -3.51 -9.30
C TRP A 206 1.98 -3.16 -8.00
N SER A 207 1.74 -1.98 -7.40
CA SER A 207 2.36 -1.63 -6.11
C SER A 207 1.96 -2.61 -5.00
N GLY A 208 0.68 -3.03 -4.93
CA GLY A 208 0.24 -4.04 -3.97
C GLY A 208 0.86 -5.41 -4.23
N LEU A 209 0.92 -5.83 -5.50
CA LEU A 209 1.49 -7.12 -5.90
C LEU A 209 3.00 -7.22 -5.65
N VAL A 210 3.76 -6.22 -6.13
CA VAL A 210 5.22 -6.21 -6.00
C VAL A 210 5.65 -6.07 -4.55
N SER A 211 4.84 -5.40 -3.71
CA SER A 211 5.08 -5.37 -2.27
C SER A 211 5.05 -6.76 -1.66
N ALA A 212 4.04 -7.57 -2.00
CA ALA A 212 3.89 -8.90 -1.43
C ALA A 212 5.04 -9.80 -1.88
N TRP A 213 5.43 -9.70 -3.14
CA TRP A 213 6.55 -10.47 -3.69
C TRP A 213 7.90 -10.04 -3.11
N LEU A 214 8.16 -8.73 -3.00
CA LEU A 214 9.39 -8.22 -2.39
C LEU A 214 9.49 -8.69 -0.93
N THR A 215 8.40 -8.60 -0.18
CA THR A 215 8.33 -9.01 1.23
C THR A 215 8.63 -10.51 1.40
N GLU A 216 8.01 -11.37 0.58
CA GLU A 216 8.26 -12.82 0.62
C GLU A 216 9.70 -13.15 0.23
N TRP A 217 10.26 -12.43 -0.75
CA TRP A 217 11.66 -12.57 -1.14
C TRP A 217 12.61 -12.19 0.01
N GLU A 218 12.42 -11.04 0.64
CA GLU A 218 13.22 -10.60 1.80
C GLU A 218 13.17 -11.62 2.95
N ARG A 219 11.97 -12.15 3.25
CA ARG A 219 11.74 -13.11 4.34
C ARG A 219 12.23 -14.52 4.04
N LYS A 220 12.56 -14.83 2.78
CA LYS A 220 12.89 -16.19 2.32
C LYS A 220 11.82 -17.21 2.71
N GLY A 221 10.55 -16.79 2.65
CA GLY A 221 9.40 -17.64 2.92
C GLY A 221 9.21 -18.74 1.86
N PRO A 222 8.28 -19.68 2.03
CA PRO A 222 8.13 -20.85 1.15
C PRO A 222 8.00 -20.52 -0.35
N LYS A 223 7.53 -19.32 -0.72
CA LYS A 223 7.30 -18.90 -2.10
C LYS A 223 8.35 -17.90 -2.61
N TRP A 224 9.47 -17.72 -1.89
CA TRP A 224 10.43 -16.64 -2.17
C TRP A 224 11.06 -16.69 -3.57
N GLU A 225 11.24 -17.87 -4.16
CA GLU A 225 11.80 -18.02 -5.52
C GLU A 225 10.84 -17.51 -6.59
N LYS A 226 9.55 -17.90 -6.50
CA LYS A 226 8.47 -17.39 -7.35
C LYS A 226 8.35 -15.87 -7.18
N ALA A 227 8.33 -15.40 -5.94
CA ALA A 227 8.21 -14.00 -5.61
C ALA A 227 9.37 -13.17 -6.19
N LYS A 228 10.62 -13.61 -6.00
CA LYS A 228 11.81 -13.01 -6.60
C LYS A 228 11.70 -12.95 -8.13
N ALA A 229 11.31 -14.05 -8.77
CA ALA A 229 11.17 -14.10 -10.22
C ALA A 229 10.15 -13.06 -10.73
N ARG A 230 9.02 -12.90 -10.03
CA ARG A 230 8.00 -11.90 -10.35
C ARG A 230 8.44 -10.46 -10.13
N VAL A 231 9.15 -10.15 -9.05
CA VAL A 231 9.74 -8.81 -8.85
C VAL A 231 10.64 -8.47 -10.04
N LEU A 232 11.60 -9.34 -10.35
CA LEU A 232 12.58 -9.07 -11.41
C LEU A 232 11.94 -8.97 -12.80
N SER A 233 11.05 -9.89 -13.15
CA SER A 233 10.41 -9.91 -14.47
C SER A 233 9.44 -8.74 -14.67
N THR A 234 8.69 -8.34 -13.64
CA THR A 234 7.79 -7.18 -13.76
C THR A 234 8.56 -5.87 -13.81
N MET A 235 9.65 -5.70 -13.04
CA MET A 235 10.55 -4.56 -13.20
C MET A 235 11.12 -4.49 -14.63
N GLU A 236 11.63 -5.60 -15.15
CA GLU A 236 12.20 -5.68 -16.49
C GLU A 236 11.17 -5.30 -17.56
N THR A 237 9.96 -5.84 -17.47
CA THR A 237 8.92 -5.66 -18.49
C THR A 237 8.16 -4.33 -18.38
N ILE A 238 8.12 -3.69 -17.21
CA ILE A 238 7.70 -2.29 -17.07
C ILE A 238 8.75 -1.36 -17.70
N ALA A 239 10.04 -1.58 -17.42
CA ALA A 239 11.13 -0.81 -18.00
C ALA A 239 11.22 -0.95 -19.54
N ALA A 240 10.73 -2.06 -20.08
CA ALA A 240 10.66 -2.29 -21.51
C ALA A 240 9.43 -1.64 -22.20
N GLN A 241 8.46 -1.12 -21.44
CA GLN A 241 7.31 -0.45 -22.04
C GLN A 241 7.73 0.81 -22.79
N PRO A 242 7.10 1.15 -23.93
CA PRO A 242 7.46 2.33 -24.71
C PRO A 242 7.47 3.63 -23.90
N ASN A 243 6.58 3.75 -22.91
CA ASN A 243 6.45 4.90 -22.01
C ASN A 243 6.62 4.53 -20.52
N GLY A 244 7.24 3.39 -20.18
CA GLY A 244 7.48 3.05 -18.77
C GLY A 244 6.20 3.01 -17.93
N PHE A 245 6.23 3.60 -16.73
CA PHE A 245 5.04 3.74 -15.88
C PHE A 245 3.93 4.60 -16.51
N VAL A 246 4.26 5.53 -17.41
CA VAL A 246 3.28 6.40 -18.09
C VAL A 246 2.41 5.63 -19.09
N GLN A 247 2.83 4.42 -19.48
CA GLN A 247 2.00 3.47 -20.21
C GLN A 247 0.72 3.10 -19.42
N GLY A 248 0.76 3.21 -18.08
CA GLY A 248 -0.38 3.13 -17.17
C GLY A 248 -0.85 1.72 -16.78
N SER A 249 -0.80 0.77 -17.70
CA SER A 249 -1.14 -0.64 -17.46
C SER A 249 -0.50 -1.57 -18.48
N GLY A 250 -0.51 -2.88 -18.20
CA GLY A 250 -0.02 -3.91 -19.10
C GLY A 250 -0.86 -5.19 -19.04
N LEU A 251 -0.68 -6.05 -20.04
CA LEU A 251 -1.22 -7.42 -20.05
C LEU A 251 -0.19 -8.34 -19.40
N TYR A 252 -0.55 -8.93 -18.26
CA TYR A 252 0.28 -9.76 -17.41
C TYR A 252 0.00 -11.24 -17.64
N ASP A 253 1.03 -12.01 -17.90
CA ASP A 253 0.96 -13.46 -17.94
C ASP A 253 1.22 -14.03 -16.54
N LEU A 254 0.20 -14.70 -15.98
CA LEU A 254 0.17 -15.18 -14.60
C LEU A 254 1.21 -16.28 -14.34
N ASP A 255 1.53 -17.08 -15.35
CA ASP A 255 2.41 -18.24 -15.26
C ASP A 255 3.89 -17.85 -15.36
N THR A 256 4.20 -16.85 -16.19
CA THR A 256 5.57 -16.37 -16.42
C THR A 256 5.93 -15.17 -15.54
N GLY A 257 4.93 -14.45 -15.02
CA GLY A 257 5.13 -13.22 -14.25
C GLY A 257 5.53 -12.01 -15.09
N ARG A 258 5.29 -12.03 -16.40
CA ARG A 258 5.77 -11.01 -17.35
C ARG A 258 4.63 -10.16 -17.88
N PHE A 259 4.89 -8.87 -18.07
CA PHE A 259 4.02 -8.03 -18.90
C PHE A 259 4.39 -8.17 -20.38
N ALA A 260 3.38 -8.27 -21.24
CA ALA A 260 3.55 -8.05 -22.67
C ALA A 260 4.02 -6.61 -22.93
N VAL A 261 5.03 -6.45 -23.80
CA VAL A 261 5.52 -5.13 -24.20
C VAL A 261 4.55 -4.55 -25.23
N ALA A 262 4.00 -3.37 -24.94
CA ALA A 262 3.09 -2.70 -25.85
C ALA A 262 3.78 -2.36 -27.19
N SER A 263 3.06 -2.54 -28.30
CA SER A 263 3.58 -2.22 -29.63
C SER A 263 3.61 -0.72 -29.93
N ALA A 264 2.92 0.10 -29.12
CA ALA A 264 2.84 1.54 -29.29
C ALA A 264 2.83 2.28 -27.94
N PRO A 265 3.41 3.50 -27.89
CA PRO A 265 3.37 4.33 -26.70
C PRO A 265 1.96 4.83 -26.40
N VAL A 266 1.57 4.75 -25.13
CA VAL A 266 0.32 5.31 -24.61
C VAL A 266 0.63 6.19 -23.41
N VAL A 267 -0.16 7.26 -23.22
CA VAL A 267 -0.12 8.09 -22.01
C VAL A 267 -1.41 7.86 -21.25
N SER A 268 -1.34 7.13 -20.14
CA SER A 268 -2.48 6.84 -19.28
C SER A 268 -2.09 7.05 -17.82
N VAL A 269 -2.34 8.26 -17.32
CA VAL A 269 -1.93 8.68 -15.98
C VAL A 269 -3.14 8.77 -15.06
N SER A 270 -3.00 8.24 -13.84
CA SER A 270 -3.95 8.41 -12.75
C SER A 270 -3.25 9.06 -11.57
N HIS A 271 -3.91 10.04 -10.94
CA HIS A 271 -3.44 10.64 -9.69
C HIS A 271 -3.33 9.62 -8.54
N LEU A 272 -4.03 8.48 -8.66
CA LEU A 272 -3.97 7.39 -7.66
C LEU A 272 -2.72 6.52 -7.81
N SER A 273 -2.04 6.52 -8.97
CA SER A 273 -1.00 5.53 -9.24
C SER A 273 0.18 5.59 -8.26
N ALA A 274 0.52 6.78 -7.75
CA ALA A 274 1.71 6.99 -6.93
C ALA A 274 1.45 7.06 -5.41
N VAL A 275 0.19 6.97 -4.98
CA VAL A 275 -0.22 7.30 -3.59
C VAL A 275 -0.64 6.06 -2.75
N PHE A 276 -0.35 4.87 -3.27
CA PHE A 276 -0.57 3.57 -2.59
C PHE A 276 0.73 2.77 -2.50
N GLY A 277 1.82 3.39 -2.03
CA GLY A 277 3.09 2.71 -1.78
C GLY A 277 4.02 2.53 -2.99
N LEU A 278 3.65 3.01 -4.19
CA LEU A 278 4.46 2.84 -5.40
C LEU A 278 5.83 3.52 -5.27
N ASN A 279 5.87 4.76 -4.79
CA ASN A 279 7.11 5.51 -4.66
C ASN A 279 8.07 4.84 -3.67
N GLU A 280 7.52 4.37 -2.54
CA GLU A 280 8.26 3.68 -1.50
C GLU A 280 8.89 2.40 -2.05
N LEU A 281 8.10 1.59 -2.76
CA LEU A 281 8.58 0.34 -3.35
C LEU A 281 9.59 0.59 -4.47
N CYS A 282 9.39 1.58 -5.34
CA CYS A 282 10.37 1.88 -6.38
C CYS A 282 11.72 2.29 -5.77
N ALA A 283 11.73 3.09 -4.70
CA ALA A 283 12.97 3.43 -4.02
C ALA A 283 13.69 2.21 -3.44
N GLU A 284 12.95 1.30 -2.81
CA GLU A 284 13.49 0.03 -2.31
C GLU A 284 14.03 -0.84 -3.43
N LEU A 285 13.26 -1.04 -4.50
CA LEU A 285 13.66 -1.85 -5.65
C LEU A 285 14.92 -1.31 -6.34
N ILE A 286 15.04 0.01 -6.47
CA ILE A 286 16.23 0.65 -7.06
C ILE A 286 17.46 0.47 -6.16
N ASP A 287 17.32 0.45 -4.83
CA ASP A 287 18.43 0.21 -3.90
C ASP A 287 18.81 -1.28 -3.84
N LEU A 288 17.84 -2.19 -3.95
CA LEU A 288 18.02 -3.63 -3.77
C LEU A 288 18.38 -4.40 -5.06
N VAL A 289 18.02 -3.88 -6.24
CA VAL A 289 18.16 -4.59 -7.52
C VAL A 289 18.93 -3.74 -8.52
N ASP A 290 20.02 -4.30 -9.06
CA ASP A 290 20.77 -3.68 -10.16
C ASP A 290 20.02 -3.83 -11.49
N MET A 291 19.13 -2.89 -11.78
CA MET A 291 18.39 -2.80 -13.04
C MET A 291 18.31 -1.35 -13.53
N PRO A 292 19.38 -0.82 -14.17
CA PRO A 292 19.47 0.60 -14.53
C PRO A 292 18.30 1.11 -15.37
N LYS A 293 17.79 0.29 -16.31
CA LYS A 293 16.64 0.65 -17.15
C LYS A 293 15.36 0.90 -16.35
N PHE A 294 15.15 0.20 -15.24
CA PHE A 294 13.98 0.42 -14.40
C PHE A 294 14.04 1.77 -13.66
N LYS A 295 15.24 2.23 -13.30
CA LYS A 295 15.44 3.54 -12.66
C LYS A 295 15.13 4.71 -13.60
N GLU A 296 15.17 4.49 -14.91
CA GLU A 296 14.93 5.53 -15.93
C GLU A 296 13.45 5.79 -16.22
N VAL A 297 12.54 4.86 -15.85
CA VAL A 297 11.13 4.83 -16.31
C VAL A 297 10.09 5.15 -15.25
#